data_AF-A0A2D5S3K5-F1
#
_entry.id   AF-A0A2D5S3K5-F1
#
_cell.length_a   1.000
_cell.length_b   1.000
_cell.length_c   1.000
_cell.angle_alpha   90.00
_cell.angle_beta   90.00
_cell.angle_gamma   90.00
#
_symmetry.space_group_name_H-M   'P 1'
#
loop_
_entity.id
_entity.type
_entity.pdbx_description
1 polymer ?
#
loop_
_entity_poly.entity_id
_entity_poly.type
_entity_poly.pdbx_seq_one_letter_code
_entity_poly.pdbx_strand_id
1 'polypeptide(L)'
;MATPGDRIGTLRFEIRSDSRVVTSLRTRFPRPASMEGSDMPAPRSAHTARRGFTIIELLIVIAIILAIGGLVLVNVLGASEKADRGTVMIQIQAFDRALEQFKIDMKRYPSDEEGLVVLWNKDSLEDEDEAAKWSGPYLKSPSVKDTWGSEWVYRNPSEIEGVAYDIVSVGPDKEEGTDDDISSNDGMVDADGEMLDEFSDFGSNEG
;
A
#
# COMPACT_ATOMS: atom_id res chain seq x y z
N MET A 1 55.41 16.06 -19.79
CA MET A 1 56.66 15.27 -19.72
C MET A 1 56.76 14.84 -18.25
N ALA A 2 56.40 13.65 -17.79
CA ALA A 2 56.24 12.33 -18.41
C ALA A 2 55.00 11.58 -17.87
N THR A 3 54.40 10.74 -18.71
CA THR A 3 53.56 9.57 -18.34
C THR A 3 54.47 8.46 -17.81
N PRO A 4 54.05 7.66 -16.81
CA PRO A 4 53.47 6.34 -17.12
C PRO A 4 52.42 5.89 -16.07
N GLY A 5 51.40 5.11 -16.44
CA GLY A 5 51.55 3.67 -16.31
C GLY A 5 50.20 3.00 -16.11
N ASP A 6 49.66 2.55 -17.23
CA ASP A 6 48.64 1.52 -17.42
C ASP A 6 48.72 0.37 -16.40
N ARG A 7 47.59 0.09 -15.72
CA ARG A 7 47.25 -1.24 -15.18
C ARG A 7 45.73 -1.42 -15.18
N ILE A 8 45.23 -1.92 -16.30
CA ILE A 8 43.96 -2.62 -16.42
C ILE A 8 43.96 -3.82 -15.44
N GLY A 9 42.99 -3.85 -14.52
CA GLY A 9 42.65 -5.00 -13.70
C GLY A 9 41.24 -5.47 -14.03
N THR A 10 41.11 -6.28 -15.07
CA THR A 10 39.88 -6.94 -15.47
C THR A 10 39.41 -7.89 -14.36
N LEU A 11 38.26 -7.60 -13.73
CA LEU A 11 37.60 -8.54 -12.83
C LEU A 11 37.00 -9.69 -13.65
N ARG A 12 37.75 -10.79 -13.73
CA ARG A 12 37.30 -12.04 -14.35
C ARG A 12 36.41 -12.76 -13.34
N PHE A 13 35.11 -12.82 -13.62
CA PHE A 13 34.18 -13.67 -12.89
C PHE A 13 34.47 -15.13 -13.24
N GLU A 14 35.07 -15.85 -12.30
CA GLU A 14 35.31 -17.28 -12.42
C GLU A 14 34.05 -18.01 -11.93
N ILE A 15 33.14 -18.31 -12.86
CA ILE A 15 32.01 -19.20 -12.61
C ILE A 15 32.59 -20.58 -12.40
N ARG A 16 32.73 -20.97 -11.12
CA ARG A 16 33.11 -22.32 -10.73
C ARG A 16 31.94 -23.26 -11.02
N SER A 17 31.92 -23.79 -12.23
CA SER A 17 31.09 -24.93 -12.64
C SER A 17 31.74 -26.19 -12.10
N ASP A 18 31.26 -26.68 -10.95
CA ASP A 18 31.67 -27.98 -10.43
C ASP A 18 31.15 -29.08 -11.37
N SER A 19 32.05 -29.51 -12.26
CA SER A 19 31.89 -30.62 -13.18
C SER A 19 32.65 -31.83 -12.63
N ARG A 20 32.04 -33.01 -12.82
CA ARG A 20 32.48 -34.39 -12.47
C ARG A 20 31.69 -34.88 -11.24
N VAL A 21 30.92 -35.96 -11.36
CA VAL A 21 31.44 -37.30 -11.65
C VAL A 21 30.50 -38.07 -12.59
N VAL A 22 30.96 -38.33 -13.82
CA VAL A 22 30.40 -39.39 -14.66
C VAL A 22 31.17 -40.66 -14.33
N THR A 23 30.61 -41.48 -13.44
CA THR A 23 31.13 -42.82 -13.16
C THR A 23 30.70 -43.75 -14.29
N SER A 24 31.60 -44.01 -15.23
CA SER A 24 31.41 -45.04 -16.25
C SER A 24 31.63 -46.42 -15.64
N LEU A 25 30.56 -47.12 -15.28
CA LEU A 25 30.64 -48.54 -14.93
C LEU A 25 30.66 -49.37 -16.24
N ARG A 26 31.85 -49.74 -16.72
CA ARG A 26 32.00 -50.76 -17.77
C ARG A 26 31.82 -52.14 -17.15
N THR A 27 30.64 -52.71 -17.26
CA THR A 27 30.42 -54.13 -17.02
C THR A 27 30.71 -54.91 -18.30
N ARG A 28 31.76 -55.75 -18.29
CA ARG A 28 31.97 -56.76 -19.34
C ARG A 28 30.99 -57.89 -19.11
N PHE A 29 30.05 -58.07 -20.03
CA PHE A 29 29.24 -59.29 -20.10
C PHE A 29 29.99 -60.36 -20.92
N PRO A 30 30.07 -61.61 -20.42
CA PRO A 30 30.54 -62.73 -21.22
C PRO A 30 29.56 -63.02 -22.37
N ARG A 31 30.11 -63.33 -23.54
CA ARG A 31 29.38 -63.68 -24.76
C ARG A 31 28.85 -65.12 -24.61
N PRO A 32 27.52 -65.36 -24.54
CA PRO A 32 27.02 -66.72 -24.58
C PRO A 32 27.25 -67.31 -25.98
N ALA A 33 27.73 -68.54 -25.99
CA ALA A 33 27.95 -69.34 -27.18
C ALA A 33 26.66 -69.50 -27.98
N SER A 34 26.82 -69.57 -29.31
CA SER A 34 25.79 -69.89 -30.28
C SER A 34 24.88 -71.03 -29.79
N MET A 35 23.62 -70.70 -29.51
CA MET A 35 22.55 -71.67 -29.40
C MET A 35 21.66 -71.51 -30.62
N GLU A 36 21.78 -72.53 -31.47
CA GLU A 36 21.00 -72.84 -32.64
C GLU A 36 19.53 -73.07 -32.26
N GLY A 37 18.61 -72.49 -33.03
CA GLY A 37 17.22 -72.91 -33.17
C GLY A 37 16.32 -72.81 -31.93
N SER A 38 15.55 -71.72 -31.84
CA SER A 38 14.19 -71.78 -31.30
C SER A 38 13.38 -70.57 -31.77
N ASP A 39 12.15 -70.84 -32.22
CA ASP A 39 11.17 -69.85 -32.66
C ASP A 39 11.03 -68.73 -31.62
N MET A 40 11.42 -67.52 -32.01
CA MET A 40 11.16 -66.31 -31.24
C MET A 40 9.75 -65.81 -31.61
N PRO A 41 8.76 -65.86 -30.70
CA PRO A 41 7.52 -65.12 -30.94
C PRO A 41 7.86 -63.63 -30.94
N ALA A 42 7.43 -62.92 -31.99
CA ALA A 42 7.63 -61.48 -32.13
C ALA A 42 7.17 -60.74 -30.86
N PRO A 43 7.88 -59.68 -30.42
CA PRO A 43 7.47 -58.89 -29.28
C PRO A 43 6.09 -58.30 -29.57
N ARG A 44 5.08 -58.73 -28.83
CA ARG A 44 3.75 -58.11 -28.87
C ARG A 44 3.92 -56.71 -28.30
N SER A 45 3.93 -55.71 -29.18
CA SER A 45 3.96 -54.30 -28.80
C SER A 45 2.81 -54.05 -27.83
N ALA A 46 3.12 -53.95 -26.54
CA ALA A 46 2.17 -53.51 -25.54
C ALA A 46 1.96 -52.03 -25.81
N HIS A 47 0.90 -51.71 -26.56
CA HIS A 47 0.42 -50.34 -26.68
C HIS A 47 0.16 -49.83 -25.26
N THR A 48 1.08 -49.01 -24.75
CA THR A 48 0.84 -48.19 -23.57
C THR A 48 -0.30 -47.26 -23.94
N ALA A 49 -1.52 -47.63 -23.54
CA ALA A 49 -2.71 -46.85 -23.76
C ALA A 49 -2.49 -45.48 -23.10
N ARG A 50 -2.24 -44.46 -23.94
CA ARG A 50 -2.23 -43.08 -23.49
C ARG A 50 -3.65 -42.80 -23.01
N ARG A 51 -3.83 -42.74 -21.69
CA ARG A 51 -5.09 -42.33 -21.09
C ARG A 51 -5.35 -40.89 -21.55
N GLY A 52 -6.37 -40.69 -22.37
CA GLY A 52 -6.83 -39.37 -22.76
C GLY A 52 -7.51 -38.69 -21.56
N PHE A 53 -7.37 -37.37 -21.49
CA PHE A 53 -8.11 -36.55 -20.53
C PHE A 53 -9.61 -36.70 -20.77
N THR A 54 -10.39 -36.85 -19.71
CA THR A 54 -11.84 -36.90 -19.81
C THR A 54 -12.42 -35.49 -19.80
N ILE A 55 -13.54 -35.26 -20.51
CA ILE A 55 -14.21 -33.95 -20.51
C ILE A 55 -14.63 -33.56 -19.09
N ILE A 56 -15.07 -34.53 -18.28
CA ILE A 56 -15.48 -34.29 -16.89
C ILE A 56 -14.35 -33.74 -16.02
N GLU A 57 -13.10 -34.14 -16.28
CA GLU A 57 -11.93 -33.67 -15.54
C GLU A 57 -11.67 -32.18 -15.81
N LEU A 58 -11.79 -31.74 -17.07
CA LEU A 58 -11.70 -30.32 -17.40
C LEU A 58 -12.89 -29.53 -16.85
N LEU A 59 -14.10 -30.10 -16.87
CA LEU A 59 -15.31 -29.47 -16.31
C LEU A 59 -15.18 -29.18 -14.81
N ILE A 60 -14.64 -30.12 -14.03
CA ILE A 60 -14.42 -29.92 -12.59
C ILE A 60 -13.36 -28.84 -12.34
N VAL A 61 -12.28 -28.82 -13.13
CA VAL A 61 -11.21 -27.82 -12.98
C VAL A 61 -11.73 -26.40 -13.22
N ILE A 62 -12.48 -26.18 -14.31
CA ILE A 62 -13.04 -24.85 -14.58
C ILE A 62 -14.08 -24.46 -13.53
N ALA A 63 -14.86 -25.42 -13.01
CA ALA A 63 -15.82 -25.15 -11.94
C ALA A 63 -15.13 -24.67 -10.66
N ILE A 64 -14.02 -25.30 -10.27
CA ILE A 64 -13.24 -24.89 -9.08
C ILE A 64 -12.60 -23.52 -9.30
N ILE A 65 -12.05 -23.24 -10.48
CA ILE A 65 -11.45 -21.93 -10.80
C ILE A 65 -12.50 -20.82 -10.72
N LEU A 66 -13.70 -21.03 -11.27
CA LEU A 66 -14.78 -20.05 -11.20
C LEU A 66 -15.28 -19.86 -9.77
N ALA A 67 -15.40 -20.94 -8.99
CA ALA A 67 -15.81 -20.88 -7.58
C ALA A 67 -14.81 -20.09 -6.71
N ILE A 68 -13.51 -20.37 -6.84
CA ILE A 68 -12.47 -19.65 -6.09
C ILE A 68 -12.31 -18.22 -6.61
N GLY A 69 -12.37 -18.02 -7.94
CA GLY A 69 -12.27 -16.71 -8.56
C GLY A 69 -13.33 -15.72 -8.06
N GLY A 70 -14.55 -16.18 -7.81
CA GLY A 70 -15.61 -15.35 -7.22
C GLY A 70 -15.33 -14.88 -5.79
N LEU A 71 -14.69 -15.73 -4.96
CA LEU A 71 -14.42 -15.41 -3.55
C LEU A 71 -13.21 -14.49 -3.35
N VAL A 72 -12.22 -14.55 -4.24
CA VAL A 72 -11.02 -13.71 -4.16
C VAL A 72 -11.36 -12.23 -4.42
N LEU A 73 -12.33 -11.96 -5.31
CA LEU A 73 -12.70 -10.59 -5.68
C LEU A 73 -13.33 -9.80 -4.52
N VAL A 74 -14.14 -10.45 -3.69
CA VAL A 74 -14.85 -9.78 -2.58
C VAL A 74 -13.97 -9.52 -1.35
N ASN A 75 -12.95 -10.35 -1.10
CA ASN A 75 -12.10 -10.22 0.09
C ASN A 75 -11.03 -9.12 -0.02
N VAL A 76 -10.63 -8.75 -1.24
CA VAL A 76 -9.60 -7.70 -1.44
C VAL A 76 -10.19 -6.30 -1.23
N LEU A 77 -11.46 -6.09 -1.58
CA LEU A 77 -12.09 -4.77 -1.54
C LEU A 77 -12.33 -4.28 -0.10
N GLY A 78 -12.89 -5.11 0.78
CA GLY A 78 -13.22 -4.70 2.16
C GLY A 78 -12.02 -4.47 3.09
N ALA A 79 -10.86 -5.07 2.79
CA ALA A 79 -9.65 -4.87 3.57
C ALA A 79 -8.95 -3.54 3.25
N SER A 80 -9.09 -3.05 2.00
CA SER A 80 -8.51 -1.77 1.58
C SER A 80 -9.20 -0.61 2.28
N GLU A 81 -10.53 -0.57 2.28
CA GLU A 81 -11.29 0.59 2.76
C GLU A 81 -10.95 0.95 4.22
N LYS A 82 -10.88 -0.04 5.12
CA LYS A 82 -10.51 0.21 6.52
C LYS A 82 -9.08 0.74 6.67
N ALA A 83 -8.15 0.26 5.85
CA ALA A 83 -6.78 0.73 5.85
C ALA A 83 -6.68 2.16 5.29
N ASP A 84 -7.48 2.47 4.28
CA ASP A 84 -7.55 3.79 3.64
C ASP A 84 -8.11 4.82 4.64
N ARG A 85 -9.24 4.53 5.30
CA ARG A 85 -9.80 5.39 6.37
C ARG A 85 -8.82 5.60 7.52
N GLY A 86 -8.15 4.53 7.96
CA GLY A 86 -7.13 4.62 9.02
C GLY A 86 -5.93 5.48 8.61
N THR A 87 -5.55 5.44 7.34
CA THR A 87 -4.46 6.27 6.79
C THR A 87 -4.86 7.75 6.76
N VAL A 88 -6.09 8.06 6.34
CA VAL A 88 -6.63 9.43 6.37
C VAL A 88 -6.65 9.98 7.79
N MET A 89 -7.14 9.20 8.76
CA MET A 89 -7.16 9.61 10.17
C MET A 89 -5.76 9.92 10.72
N ILE A 90 -4.74 9.13 10.35
CA ILE A 90 -3.34 9.40 10.71
C ILE A 90 -2.84 10.70 10.08
N GLN A 91 -3.24 10.99 8.83
CA GLN A 91 -2.87 12.23 8.15
C GLN A 91 -3.53 13.45 8.78
N ILE A 92 -4.82 13.37 9.11
CA ILE A 92 -5.54 14.43 9.84
C ILE A 92 -4.82 14.74 11.16
N GLN A 93 -4.49 13.72 11.96
CA GLN A 93 -3.74 13.92 13.21
C GLN A 93 -2.36 14.54 12.99
N ALA A 94 -1.73 14.31 11.84
CA ALA A 94 -0.47 14.96 11.49
C ALA A 94 -0.69 16.44 11.15
N PHE A 95 -1.77 16.77 10.43
CA PHE A 95 -2.16 18.17 10.17
C PHE A 95 -2.50 18.90 11.46
N ASP A 96 -3.24 18.28 12.39
CA ASP A 96 -3.59 18.90 13.69
C ASP A 96 -2.34 19.32 14.47
N ARG A 97 -1.38 18.40 14.61
CA ARG A 97 -0.10 18.69 15.29
C ARG A 97 0.69 19.79 14.60
N ALA A 98 0.65 19.82 13.27
CA ALA A 98 1.31 20.86 12.48
C ALA A 98 0.63 22.22 12.64
N LEU A 99 -0.70 22.27 12.68
CA LEU A 99 -1.49 23.48 12.93
C LEU A 99 -1.30 24.01 14.35
N GLU A 100 -1.20 23.12 15.35
CA GLU A 100 -0.85 23.50 16.71
C GLU A 100 0.54 24.16 16.78
N GLN A 101 1.52 23.57 16.11
CA GLN A 101 2.87 24.15 16.05
C GLN A 101 2.89 25.48 15.29
N PHE A 102 2.17 25.57 14.17
CA PHE A 102 1.98 26.82 13.44
C PHE A 102 1.37 27.91 14.34
N LYS A 103 0.34 27.57 15.13
CA LYS A 103 -0.27 28.51 16.08
C LYS A 103 0.69 28.93 17.19
N ILE A 104 1.58 28.06 17.66
CA ILE A 104 2.59 28.44 18.66
C ILE A 104 3.50 29.55 18.11
N ASP A 105 3.85 29.47 16.84
CA ASP A 105 4.81 30.38 16.20
C ASP A 105 4.13 31.65 15.68
N MET A 106 3.02 31.51 14.94
CA MET A 106 2.26 32.61 14.33
C MET A 106 1.25 33.26 15.27
N LYS A 107 0.90 32.61 16.38
CA LYS A 107 -0.20 33.00 17.30
C LYS A 107 -1.60 32.97 16.68
N ARG A 108 -1.75 32.43 15.47
CA ARG A 108 -3.00 32.25 14.75
C ARG A 108 -2.99 30.91 14.00
N TYR A 109 -4.17 30.43 13.61
CA TYR A 109 -4.28 29.37 12.60
C TYR A 109 -4.18 29.97 11.18
N PRO A 110 -3.85 29.17 10.15
CA PRO A 110 -3.90 29.58 8.76
C PRO A 110 -5.30 30.08 8.38
N SER A 111 -5.37 31.04 7.47
CA SER A 111 -6.62 31.45 6.81
C SER A 111 -7.05 30.43 5.76
N ASP A 112 -8.29 30.53 5.27
CA ASP A 112 -8.80 29.66 4.21
C ASP A 112 -8.02 29.86 2.89
N GLU A 113 -7.54 31.09 2.62
CA GLU A 113 -6.73 31.41 1.45
C GLU A 113 -5.33 30.80 1.52
N GLU A 114 -4.72 30.75 2.70
CA GLU A 114 -3.42 30.11 2.93
C GLU A 114 -3.54 28.58 2.93
N GLY A 115 -4.64 28.08 3.50
CA GLY A 115 -4.97 26.67 3.64
C GLY A 115 -3.91 25.85 4.38
N LEU A 116 -3.97 24.52 4.18
CA LEU A 116 -2.97 23.61 4.75
C LEU A 116 -1.57 23.78 4.11
N VAL A 117 -1.49 24.40 2.94
CA VAL A 117 -0.24 24.53 2.17
C VAL A 117 0.84 25.27 2.96
N VAL A 118 0.45 26.22 3.80
CA VAL A 118 1.37 26.98 4.66
C VAL A 118 2.15 26.11 5.65
N LEU A 119 1.64 24.92 5.94
CA LEU A 119 2.28 23.99 6.87
C LEU A 119 3.59 23.41 6.33
N TRP A 120 3.78 23.41 5.01
CA TRP A 120 5.02 22.93 4.37
C TRP A 120 5.62 23.91 3.38
N ASN A 121 4.89 24.95 2.99
CA ASN A 121 5.36 25.98 2.07
C ASN A 121 5.13 27.37 2.66
N LYS A 122 6.22 28.06 3.04
CA LYS A 122 6.15 29.42 3.55
C LYS A 122 5.67 30.46 2.53
N ASP A 123 5.77 30.17 1.23
CA ASP A 123 5.48 31.13 0.15
C ASP A 123 3.96 31.41 0.01
N SER A 124 3.11 30.67 0.73
CA SER A 124 1.68 30.97 0.83
C SER A 124 1.38 32.10 1.82
N LEU A 125 2.34 32.53 2.65
CA LEU A 125 2.19 33.71 3.51
C LEU A 125 2.39 34.98 2.67
N GLU A 126 1.39 35.86 2.66
CA GLU A 126 1.46 37.12 1.93
C GLU A 126 2.35 38.17 2.63
N ASP A 127 2.41 38.12 3.96
CA ASP A 127 3.17 39.06 4.77
C ASP A 127 4.62 38.56 5.00
N GLU A 128 5.58 39.37 4.56
CA GLU A 128 7.02 39.09 4.72
C GLU A 128 7.45 39.04 6.20
N ASP A 129 6.80 39.82 7.07
CA ASP A 129 7.06 39.80 8.52
C ASP A 129 6.55 38.52 9.18
N GLU A 130 5.47 37.92 8.68
CA GLU A 130 4.98 36.63 9.14
C GLU A 130 5.82 35.48 8.58
N ALA A 131 6.21 35.57 7.30
CA ALA A 131 7.14 34.63 6.68
C ALA A 131 8.49 34.58 7.42
N ALA A 132 8.93 35.68 8.04
CA ALA A 132 10.12 35.72 8.88
C ALA A 132 9.96 35.00 10.23
N LYS A 133 8.74 34.94 10.78
CA LYS A 133 8.44 34.22 12.04
C LYS A 133 8.30 32.71 11.82
N TRP A 134 8.08 32.28 10.57
CA TRP A 134 7.77 30.89 10.25
C TRP A 134 8.98 30.00 10.54
N SER A 135 8.84 29.04 11.44
CA SER A 135 9.99 28.28 11.97
C SER A 135 10.39 27.06 11.15
N GLY A 136 9.71 26.78 10.04
CA GLY A 136 10.02 25.64 9.19
C GLY A 136 8.78 24.87 8.75
N PRO A 137 8.96 23.88 7.86
CA PRO A 137 7.86 23.00 7.50
C PRO A 137 7.47 22.18 8.73
N TYR A 138 6.23 22.37 9.17
CA TYR A 138 5.63 21.70 10.32
C TYR A 138 5.32 20.23 10.02
N LEU A 139 5.32 19.85 8.73
CA LEU A 139 5.18 18.48 8.24
C LEU A 139 6.44 18.01 7.54
N LYS A 140 6.91 16.80 7.90
CA LYS A 140 8.05 16.14 7.25
C LYS A 140 7.69 15.59 5.86
N SER A 141 6.45 15.13 5.72
CA SER A 141 5.92 14.50 4.51
C SER A 141 4.53 15.09 4.25
N PRO A 142 4.43 16.19 3.48
CA PRO A 142 3.13 16.77 3.18
C PRO A 142 2.34 15.88 2.22
N SER A 143 1.11 15.55 2.57
CA SER A 143 0.14 14.91 1.67
C SER A 143 -0.78 15.98 1.09
N VAL A 144 -0.53 16.38 -0.15
CA VAL A 144 -1.36 17.38 -0.85
C VAL A 144 -2.78 16.86 -1.10
N LYS A 145 -2.92 15.53 -1.23
CA LYS A 145 -4.18 14.84 -1.52
C LYS A 145 -4.40 13.71 -0.53
N ASP A 146 -5.66 13.36 -0.33
CA ASP A 146 -6.06 12.21 0.46
C ASP A 146 -5.77 10.87 -0.26
N THR A 147 -6.18 9.77 0.38
CA THR A 147 -5.96 8.41 -0.14
C THR A 147 -6.71 8.14 -1.47
N TRP A 148 -7.80 8.86 -1.73
CA TRP A 148 -8.63 8.73 -2.94
C TRP A 148 -8.28 9.75 -4.04
N GLY A 149 -7.30 10.62 -3.76
CA GLY A 149 -6.75 11.61 -4.69
C GLY A 149 -7.51 12.93 -4.74
N SER A 150 -8.40 13.16 -3.78
CA SER A 150 -9.11 14.41 -3.56
C SER A 150 -8.27 15.37 -2.73
N GLU A 151 -8.53 16.67 -2.87
CA GLU A 151 -7.87 17.70 -2.07
C GLU A 151 -8.52 17.79 -0.69
N TRP A 152 -7.74 18.20 0.30
CA TRP A 152 -8.24 18.41 1.65
C TRP A 152 -9.12 19.66 1.71
N VAL A 153 -10.27 19.56 2.35
CA VAL A 153 -11.12 20.70 2.67
C VAL A 153 -10.67 21.25 4.02
N TYR A 154 -10.25 22.51 4.03
CA TYR A 154 -9.87 23.22 5.25
C TYR A 154 -10.78 24.43 5.44
N ARG A 155 -11.30 24.61 6.66
CA ARG A 155 -12.18 25.73 7.03
C ARG A 155 -11.75 26.36 8.34
N ASN A 156 -11.61 27.68 8.38
CA ASN A 156 -11.34 28.47 9.58
C ASN A 156 -12.08 29.83 9.52
N PRO A 157 -13.09 30.06 10.39
CA PRO A 157 -13.50 29.24 11.54
C PRO A 157 -14.22 27.95 11.13
N SER A 158 -14.27 26.98 12.03
CA SER A 158 -15.04 25.74 11.83
C SER A 158 -16.53 26.02 11.68
N GLU A 159 -17.25 25.13 10.99
CA GLU A 159 -18.72 25.14 10.94
C GLU A 159 -19.33 24.71 12.29
N ILE A 160 -18.59 23.96 13.10
CA ILE A 160 -19.01 23.48 14.42
C ILE A 160 -18.72 24.56 15.47
N GLU A 161 -19.73 24.90 16.28
CA GLU A 161 -19.57 25.90 17.35
C GLU A 161 -18.54 25.43 18.39
N GLY A 162 -17.61 26.33 18.76
CA GLY A 162 -16.57 26.05 19.75
C GLY A 162 -15.32 25.36 19.20
N VAL A 163 -15.32 24.93 17.93
CA VAL A 163 -14.15 24.35 17.26
C VAL A 163 -13.43 25.44 16.45
N ALA A 164 -12.10 25.43 16.48
CA ALA A 164 -11.30 26.48 15.83
C ALA A 164 -11.23 26.34 14.30
N TYR A 165 -11.11 25.12 13.79
CA TYR A 165 -10.98 24.82 12.37
C TYR A 165 -11.56 23.44 12.06
N ASP A 166 -11.78 23.15 10.77
CA ASP A 166 -12.19 21.85 10.29
C ASP A 166 -11.26 21.35 9.18
N ILE A 167 -10.97 20.06 9.18
CA ILE A 167 -10.21 19.36 8.14
C ILE A 167 -11.02 18.16 7.69
N VAL A 168 -11.42 18.13 6.42
CA VAL A 168 -12.25 17.06 5.85
C VAL A 168 -11.58 16.42 4.64
N SER A 169 -11.66 15.10 4.58
CA SER A 169 -11.43 14.30 3.37
C SER A 169 -12.78 13.84 2.83
N VAL A 170 -13.04 14.14 1.56
CA VAL A 170 -14.31 13.84 0.85
C VAL A 170 -14.51 12.36 0.50
N GLY A 171 -13.74 11.47 1.12
CA GLY A 171 -13.93 10.04 0.93
C GLY A 171 -13.69 9.49 -0.49
N PRO A 172 -14.04 8.21 -0.70
CA PRO A 172 -14.00 7.53 -1.99
C PRO A 172 -14.97 8.07 -3.04
N ASP A 173 -16.11 8.65 -2.66
CA ASP A 173 -17.12 9.15 -3.60
C ASP A 173 -16.75 10.51 -4.23
N LYS A 174 -15.87 11.27 -3.55
CA LYS A 174 -15.37 12.59 -3.95
C LYS A 174 -16.44 13.68 -3.94
N GLU A 175 -17.51 13.48 -3.18
CA GLU A 175 -18.58 14.44 -2.99
C GLU A 175 -18.57 14.87 -1.52
N GLU A 176 -18.48 16.17 -1.24
CA GLU A 176 -18.53 16.67 0.14
C GLU A 176 -19.97 16.62 0.68
N GLY A 177 -20.12 16.34 1.96
CA GLY A 177 -21.40 16.30 2.68
C GLY A 177 -22.07 14.93 2.65
N THR A 178 -21.30 13.87 2.40
CA THR A 178 -21.78 12.49 2.34
C THR A 178 -21.28 11.67 3.55
N ASP A 179 -21.86 10.50 3.77
CA ASP A 179 -21.57 9.66 4.95
C ASP A 179 -20.14 9.05 4.95
N ASP A 180 -19.41 9.15 3.83
CA ASP A 180 -18.03 8.68 3.71
C ASP A 180 -16.97 9.76 3.94
N ASP A 181 -17.40 10.99 4.21
CA ASP A 181 -16.53 12.07 4.67
C ASP A 181 -15.83 11.70 5.98
N ILE A 182 -14.57 12.10 6.08
CA ILE A 182 -13.75 11.90 7.29
C ILE A 182 -13.26 13.27 7.73
N SER A 183 -13.83 13.77 8.83
CA SER A 183 -13.45 15.05 9.43
C SER A 183 -12.54 14.87 10.64
N SER A 184 -11.77 15.91 11.00
CA SER A 184 -11.01 15.96 12.26
C SER A 184 -11.90 15.95 13.50
N ASN A 185 -13.17 16.30 13.33
CA ASN A 185 -14.12 16.55 14.39
C ASN A 185 -15.19 15.45 14.54
N ASP A 186 -15.12 14.37 13.76
CA ASP A 186 -16.11 13.26 13.67
C ASP A 186 -16.44 12.59 15.03
N GLY A 187 -15.56 12.71 16.03
CA GLY A 187 -15.80 12.21 17.40
C GLY A 187 -16.36 13.23 18.40
N MET A 188 -16.53 14.49 17.99
CA MET A 188 -16.99 15.59 18.85
C MET A 188 -18.46 15.95 18.63
N VAL A 189 -19.00 15.60 17.46
CA VAL A 189 -20.37 15.91 17.05
C VAL A 189 -21.17 14.64 16.84
N ASP A 190 -22.46 14.68 17.16
CA ASP A 190 -23.42 13.65 16.76
C ASP A 190 -23.78 13.78 15.26
N ALA A 191 -24.65 12.88 14.78
CA ALA A 191 -25.04 12.82 13.37
C ALA A 191 -25.81 14.09 12.89
N ASP A 192 -26.23 14.94 13.83
CA ASP A 192 -26.89 16.22 13.62
C ASP A 192 -25.94 17.42 13.71
N GLY A 193 -24.65 17.19 14.01
CA GLY A 193 -23.64 18.25 14.09
C GLY A 193 -23.63 19.00 15.42
N GLU A 194 -24.34 18.49 16.42
CA GLU A 194 -24.38 19.03 17.79
C GLU A 194 -23.27 18.38 18.63
N MET A 195 -22.64 19.15 19.50
CA MET A 195 -21.57 18.61 20.34
C MET A 195 -22.13 17.53 21.28
N LEU A 196 -21.42 16.40 21.42
CA LEU A 196 -21.78 15.39 22.40
C LEU A 196 -21.73 15.98 23.82
N ASP A 197 -22.91 16.13 24.44
CA ASP A 197 -23.17 16.71 25.77
C ASP A 197 -22.49 15.98 26.97
N GLU A 198 -21.50 15.12 26.74
CA GLU A 198 -20.91 14.23 27.76
C GLU A 198 -20.08 14.97 28.84
N PHE A 199 -19.78 16.26 28.65
CA PHE A 199 -19.06 17.08 29.65
C PHE A 199 -19.98 17.91 30.59
N SER A 200 -21.30 17.89 30.39
CA SER A 200 -22.23 18.68 31.23
C SER A 200 -22.45 18.10 32.64
N ASP A 201 -22.22 16.80 32.86
CA ASP A 201 -22.57 16.13 34.13
C ASP A 201 -21.50 16.27 35.24
N PHE A 202 -20.25 16.65 34.93
CA PHE A 202 -19.21 16.83 35.96
C PHE A 202 -19.24 18.23 36.63
N GLY A 203 -20.04 19.16 36.11
CA GLY A 203 -20.12 20.54 36.61
C GLY A 203 -21.13 20.78 37.74
N SER A 204 -22.10 19.87 37.94
CA SER A 204 -23.18 20.02 38.91
C SER A 204 -22.88 19.31 40.23
N ASN A 205 -21.85 19.76 40.94
CA ASN A 205 -21.75 19.52 42.38
C ASN A 205 -21.48 20.84 43.11
N GLU A 206 -22.53 21.67 43.20
CA GLU A 206 -22.65 22.70 44.23
C GLU A 206 -23.10 22.03 45.55
N GLY A 207 -22.41 22.36 46.64
CA GLY A 207 -22.78 21.96 48.02
C GLY A 207 -21.60 21.92 48.97
#